data_AF-A0A962ID67-F1
#
_entry.id   AF-A0A962ID67-F1
#
_cell.length_a   1.000
_cell.length_b   1.000
_cell.length_c   1.000
_cell.angle_alpha   90.00
_cell.angle_beta   90.00
_cell.angle_gamma   90.00
#
_symmetry.space_group_name_H-M   'P 1'
#
loop_
_entity.id
_entity.type
_entity.pdbx_description
1 polymer ?
#
loop_
_entity_poly.entity_id
_entity_poly.type
_entity_poly.pdbx_seq_one_letter_code
_entity_poly.pdbx_strand_id
1 'polypeptide(L)' 'NQKYDVTFPMFEKTHAAKGKASPFYQRLGEAAREYPQWNFHKYLISRGELVASFASEVKPEDSQIVSMIEDFLPVSQP' A
#
# COMPACT_ATOMS: atom_id res chain seq x y z
N ASN A 1 -0.90 21.07 -16.87
CA ASN A 1 0.06 20.81 -15.77
C ASN A 1 0.14 19.30 -15.56
N GLN A 2 0.75 18.57 -16.49
CA GLN A 2 0.93 17.11 -16.42
C GLN A 2 2.25 16.86 -15.69
N LYS A 3 2.20 16.34 -14.47
CA LYS A 3 3.42 16.23 -13.64
C LYS A 3 4.00 14.81 -13.57
N TYR A 4 3.24 13.77 -13.91
CA TYR A 4 3.66 12.36 -13.90
C TYR A 4 2.82 11.53 -14.89
N ASP A 5 3.45 10.64 -15.68
CA ASP A 5 2.77 9.69 -16.59
C ASP A 5 2.25 8.47 -15.81
N VAL A 6 1.37 8.71 -14.84
CA VAL A 6 0.72 7.67 -14.04
C VAL A 6 -0.77 7.64 -14.33
N THR A 7 -1.36 6.45 -14.35
CA THR A 7 -2.78 6.23 -14.63
C THR A 7 -3.63 6.14 -13.36
N PHE A 8 -3.02 6.31 -12.19
CA PHE A 8 -3.67 6.20 -10.88
C PHE A 8 -3.67 7.55 -10.14
N PRO A 9 -4.61 7.76 -9.21
CA PRO A 9 -4.68 9.00 -8.44
C PRO A 9 -3.45 9.18 -7.55
N MET A 10 -2.97 10.41 -7.48
CA MET A 10 -1.91 10.85 -6.57
C MET A 10 -2.49 11.80 -5.55
N PHE A 11 -2.10 11.65 -4.29
CA PHE A 11 -2.54 12.49 -3.18
C PHE A 11 -1.49 13.56 -2.85
N GLU A 12 -1.92 14.57 -2.09
CA GLU A 12 -1.00 15.56 -1.53
C GLU A 12 0.01 14.90 -0.58
N LYS A 13 1.17 15.55 -0.41
CA LYS A 13 2.23 15.04 0.44
C LYS A 13 1.75 14.97 1.91
N THR A 14 1.94 13.80 2.53
CA THR A 14 1.65 13.59 3.96
C THR A 14 2.78 12.79 4.63
N HIS A 15 2.77 12.75 5.96
CA HIS A 15 3.75 11.98 6.75
C HIS A 15 3.29 10.53 6.92
N ALA A 16 4.19 9.59 6.64
CA ALA A 16 3.92 8.16 6.73
C ALA A 16 4.73 7.44 7.84
N ALA A 17 5.93 7.93 8.14
CA ALA A 17 6.83 7.32 9.11
C ALA A 17 6.30 7.40 10.56
N LYS A 18 6.65 6.41 11.37
CA LYS A 18 6.26 6.31 12.80
C LYS A 18 6.57 7.61 13.56
N GLY A 19 5.68 7.98 14.48
CA GLY A 19 5.80 9.18 15.33
C GLY A 19 5.29 10.47 14.69
N LYS A 20 5.27 10.57 13.35
CA LYS A 20 4.66 11.70 12.62
C LYS A 20 3.59 11.28 11.62
N ALA A 21 3.31 9.98 11.53
CA ALA A 21 2.33 9.42 10.62
C ALA A 21 0.99 10.16 10.72
N SER A 22 0.38 10.47 9.58
CA SER A 22 -0.99 10.98 9.52
C SER A 22 -2.00 9.91 9.98
N PRO A 23 -3.26 10.26 10.30
CA PRO A 23 -4.22 9.30 10.85
C PRO A 23 -4.41 8.04 9.99
N PHE A 24 -4.34 8.17 8.66
CA PHE A 24 -4.40 7.03 7.75
C PHE A 24 -3.21 6.08 7.95
N TYR A 25 -1.99 6.59 7.93
CA TYR A 25 -0.77 5.79 8.13
C TYR A 25 -0.60 5.29 9.56
N GLN A 26 -1.16 5.96 10.57
CA GLN A 26 -1.20 5.46 11.94
C GLN A 26 -1.98 4.15 12.02
N ARG A 27 -3.21 4.13 11.47
CA ARG A 27 -4.05 2.92 11.45
C ARG A 27 -3.37 1.77 10.71
N LEU A 28 -2.78 2.04 9.55
CA LEU A 28 -2.06 1.02 8.79
C LEU A 28 -0.82 0.52 9.54
N GLY A 29 -0.04 1.43 10.13
CA GLY A 29 1.15 1.06 10.88
C GLY A 29 0.87 0.25 12.13
N GLU A 30 -0.25 0.52 12.82
CA GLU A 30 -0.72 -0.25 13.96
C GLU A 30 -1.23 -1.64 13.54
N ALA A 31 -2.05 -1.70 12.47
CA ALA A 31 -2.60 -2.94 11.95
C ALA A 31 -1.51 -3.88 11.40
N ALA A 32 -0.54 -3.33 10.65
CA ALA A 32 0.61 -4.06 10.13
C ALA A 32 1.66 -4.40 11.21
N ARG A 33 1.62 -3.71 12.36
CA ARG A 33 2.72 -3.63 13.33
C ARG A 33 4.05 -3.14 12.72
N GLU A 34 3.96 -2.43 11.60
CA GLU A 34 5.09 -1.92 10.84
C GLU A 34 4.70 -0.62 10.11
N TYR A 35 5.53 0.41 10.26
CA TYR A 35 5.38 1.68 9.56
C TYR A 35 6.34 1.75 8.37
N PRO A 36 6.05 2.59 7.35
CA PRO A 36 6.97 2.82 6.25
C PRO A 36 8.32 3.31 6.77
N GLN A 37 9.37 2.54 6.48
CA GLN A 37 10.74 2.86 6.85
C GLN A 37 11.46 3.64 5.75
N TRP A 38 11.06 3.43 4.50
CA TRP A 38 11.62 4.09 3.34
C TRP A 38 10.56 4.37 2.26
N ASN A 39 10.95 5.06 1.19
CA ASN A 39 10.08 5.27 0.04
C ASN A 39 9.66 3.92 -0.57
N PHE A 40 8.47 3.89 -1.17
CA PHE A 40 7.89 2.68 -1.78
C PHE A 40 7.59 1.53 -0.82
N HIS A 41 7.28 1.79 0.46
CA HIS A 41 6.56 0.80 1.28
C HIS A 41 5.16 0.58 0.69
N LYS A 42 4.67 -0.66 0.63
CA LYS A 42 3.36 -0.98 0.04
C LYS A 42 2.43 -1.59 1.08
N TYR A 43 1.16 -1.19 1.03
CA TYR A 43 0.08 -1.81 1.79
C TYR A 43 -0.97 -2.34 0.83
N LEU A 44 -1.46 -3.55 1.06
CA LEU A 44 -2.57 -4.12 0.32
C LEU A 44 -3.81 -4.11 1.20
N ILE A 45 -4.86 -3.46 0.71
CA ILE A 45 -6.12 -3.27 1.42
C ILE A 45 -7.24 -3.87 0.56
N SER A 46 -8.04 -4.76 1.13
CA SER A 46 -9.20 -5.35 0.46
C SER A 46 -10.46 -5.07 1.28
N ARG A 47 -11.51 -4.56 0.62
CA ARG A 47 -12.84 -4.29 1.23
C ARG A 47 -12.79 -3.49 2.55
N GLY A 48 -11.79 -2.62 2.69
CA GLY A 48 -11.60 -1.77 3.87
C GLY A 48 -10.68 -2.34 4.95
N GLU A 49 -10.16 -3.56 4.77
CA GLU A 49 -9.25 -4.22 5.72
C GLU A 49 -7.84 -4.33 5.14
N LEU A 50 -6.84 -4.13 6.01
CA LEU A 50 -5.44 -4.36 5.66
C LEU A 50 -5.20 -5.88 5.60
N VAL A 51 -4.74 -6.37 4.46
CA VAL A 51 -4.49 -7.81 4.25
C VAL A 51 -3.00 -8.14 4.11
N ALA A 52 -2.17 -7.18 3.70
CA ALA A 52 -0.72 -7.35 3.66
C ALA A 52 0.06 -6.03 3.73
N SER A 53 1.30 -6.11 4.19
CA SER A 53 2.30 -5.02 4.24
C SER A 53 3.60 -5.52 3.63
N PHE A 54 4.21 -4.74 2.75
CA PHE A 54 5.45 -5.10 2.06
C PHE A 54 6.49 -3.99 2.22
N ALA A 55 7.68 -4.37 2.67
CA ALA A 55 8.80 -3.47 2.82
C ALA A 55 9.23 -2.85 1.48
N SER A 56 9.95 -1.73 1.56
CA SER A 56 10.40 -0.97 0.40
C SER A 56 11.22 -1.76 -0.61
N GLU A 57 11.98 -2.75 -0.15
CA GLU A 57 12.85 -3.60 -0.98
C GLU A 57 12.09 -4.61 -1.84
N VAL A 58 10.87 -5.00 -1.43
CA VAL A 58 10.03 -5.92 -2.21
C VAL A 58 9.68 -5.24 -3.52
N LYS A 59 10.00 -5.86 -4.66
CA LYS A 59 9.75 -5.26 -5.96
C LYS A 59 8.24 -5.16 -6.23
N PRO A 60 7.76 -4.15 -6.96
CA PRO A 60 6.33 -4.01 -7.27
C PRO A 60 5.74 -5.25 -7.97
N GLU A 61 6.53 -5.91 -8.81
CA GLU A 61 6.14 -7.11 -9.58
C GLU A 61 6.50 -8.42 -8.87
N ASP A 62 6.92 -8.36 -7.61
CA ASP A 62 7.26 -9.57 -6.85
C ASP A 62 6.05 -10.52 -6.79
N SER A 63 6.30 -11.79 -7.05
CA SER A 63 5.28 -12.84 -7.07
C SER A 63 4.44 -12.88 -5.79
N GLN A 64 5.00 -12.51 -4.64
CA GLN A 64 4.26 -12.45 -3.38
C GLN A 64 3.17 -11.36 -3.40
N ILE A 65 3.44 -10.22 -4.04
CA ILE A 65 2.48 -9.12 -4.17
C ILE A 65 1.40 -9.52 -5.17
N VAL A 66 1.79 -10.05 -6.33
CA VAL A 66 0.85 -10.45 -7.38
C VAL A 66 -0.10 -11.54 -6.87
N SER A 67 0.43 -12.59 -6.26
CA SER A 67 -0.38 -13.68 -5.68
C SER A 67 -1.36 -13.16 -4.63
N MET A 68 -0.91 -12.28 -3.73
CA MET A 68 -1.80 -11.71 -2.71
C MET A 68 -2.88 -10.82 -3.33
N ILE A 69 -2.59 -10.10 -4.42
CA ILE A 69 -3.63 -9.34 -5.13
C ILE A 69 -4.65 -10.32 -5.72
N GLU A 70 -4.20 -11.35 -6.42
CA GLU A 70 -5.06 -12.36 -7.07
C GLU A 70 -5.98 -13.06 -6.06
N ASP A 71 -5.46 -13.44 -4.90
CA ASP A 71 -6.22 -14.09 -3.82
C ASP A 71 -7.38 -13.22 -3.29
N PHE A 72 -7.25 -11.90 -3.39
CA PHE A 72 -8.25 -10.94 -2.91
C PHE A 72 -9.04 -10.25 -4.02
N LEU A 73 -8.82 -10.61 -5.30
CA LEU A 73 -9.66 -10.15 -6.39
C LEU A 73 -11.07 -10.75 -6.26
N PRO A 74 -12.11 -9.98 -6.60
CA PRO A 74 -13.42 -10.58 -6.77
C PRO A 74 -13.32 -11.66 -7.86
N VAL A 75 -13.95 -12.82 -7.65
CA VAL A 75 -14.13 -13.80 -8.71
C VAL A 75 -14.82 -13.08 -9.86
N SER A 76 -14.12 -12.94 -10.98
CA SER A 76 -14.69 -12.43 -12.22
C SER A 76 -15.90 -13.30 -12.54
N GLN A 77 -17.10 -12.73 -12.49
CA GLN A 77 -18.27 -13.43 -13.02
C GLN A 77 -18.01 -13.64 -14.53
N PRO A 78 -18.21 -14.87 -15.05
CA PRO A 78 -18.11 -15.11 -16.48
C PRO A 78 -19.12 -14.29 -17.28
#